data_AF-A0A944LP06-F1
#
_entry.id   AF-A0A944LP06-F1
#
_cell.length_a   1.000
_cell.length_b   1.000
_cell.length_c   1.000
_cell.angle_alpha   90.00
_cell.angle_beta   90.00
_cell.angle_gamma   90.00
#
_symmetry.space_group_name_H-M   'P 1'
#
loop_
_entity.id
_entity.type
_entity.pdbx_description
1 polymer ?
#
loop_
_entity_poly.entity_id
_entity_poly.type
_entity_poly.pdbx_seq_one_letter_code
_entity_poly.pdbx_strand_id
1 'polypeptide(L)'
;MSSTFEADESQIAVLLEELAAVTTYARELLDQVTSGSATVTAGWDGAAARSFEAQMARWQNESNAMVTEVDNFISQVSHAKGQYDQAGNALKQGWI
;
A
#
# COMPACT_ATOMS: atom_id res chain seq x y z
N MET A 1 3.56 -4.82 -30.73
CA MET A 1 4.63 -4.09 -30.02
C MET A 1 4.85 -4.81 -28.69
N SER A 2 5.99 -5.48 -28.55
CA SER A 2 6.39 -6.19 -27.31
C SER A 2 7.01 -5.15 -26.39
N SER A 3 6.30 -4.71 -25.35
CA SER A 3 6.95 -4.09 -24.20
C SER A 3 7.65 -5.22 -23.46
N THR A 4 8.92 -5.45 -23.78
CA THR A 4 9.81 -6.25 -22.93
C THR A 4 9.83 -5.54 -21.58
N PHE A 5 9.01 -6.02 -20.65
CA PHE A 5 9.07 -5.64 -19.25
C PHE A 5 10.37 -6.24 -18.74
N GLU A 6 11.45 -5.48 -18.90
CA GLU A 6 12.84 -5.86 -18.62
C GLU A 6 13.17 -5.67 -17.12
N ALA A 7 12.16 -5.72 -16.25
CA ALA A 7 12.42 -5.90 -14.83
C ALA A 7 12.62 -7.41 -14.62
N ASP A 8 13.81 -7.77 -14.13
CA ASP A 8 14.10 -9.14 -13.73
C ASP A 8 12.99 -9.62 -12.78
N GLU A 9 12.37 -10.75 -13.12
CA GLU A 9 11.19 -11.29 -12.45
C GLU A 9 11.39 -11.41 -10.93
N SER A 10 12.64 -11.63 -10.52
CA SER A 10 13.10 -11.65 -9.13
C SER A 10 13.05 -10.27 -8.45
N GLN A 11 13.39 -9.19 -9.16
CA GLN A 11 13.35 -7.82 -8.65
C GLN A 11 11.92 -7.34 -8.41
N ILE A 12 10.98 -7.74 -9.27
CA ILE A 12 9.55 -7.43 -9.10
C ILE A 12 9.00 -8.08 -7.84
N ALA A 13 9.34 -9.35 -7.60
CA ALA A 13 8.89 -10.07 -6.42
C ALA A 13 9.40 -9.42 -5.12
N VAL A 14 10.69 -9.06 -5.08
CA VAL A 14 11.28 -8.35 -3.93
C VAL A 14 10.62 -6.98 -3.72
N LEU A 15 10.43 -6.19 -4.78
CA LEU A 15 9.75 -4.90 -4.71
C LEU A 15 8.32 -5.01 -4.18
N LEU A 16 7.57 -6.04 -4.59
CA LEU A 16 6.21 -6.27 -4.09
C LEU A 16 6.20 -6.63 -2.60
N GLU A 17 7.16 -7.44 -2.16
CA GLU A 17 7.31 -7.80 -0.74
C GLU A 17 7.69 -6.58 0.10
N GLU A 18 8.65 -5.77 -0.36
CA GLU A 18 9.05 -4.52 0.31
C GLU A 18 7.89 -3.53 0.39
N LEU A 19 7.14 -3.34 -0.70
CA LEU A 19 5.97 -2.45 -0.71
C LEU A 19 4.87 -2.95 0.22
N ALA A 20 4.62 -4.26 0.28
CA ALA A 20 3.65 -4.84 1.22
C ALA A 20 4.06 -4.63 2.69
N ALA A 21 5.36 -4.80 2.99
CA ALA A 21 5.91 -4.56 4.32
C ALA A 21 5.79 -3.08 4.72
N VAL A 22 6.16 -2.16 3.82
CA VAL A 22 6.01 -0.70 4.05
C VAL A 22 4.54 -0.32 4.25
N THR A 23 3.62 -0.92 3.49
CA THR A 23 2.18 -0.63 3.62
C THR A 23 1.61 -1.13 4.93
N THR A 24 2.09 -2.29 5.41
CA THR A 24 1.75 -2.82 6.73
C THR A 24 2.26 -1.90 7.83
N TYR A 25 3.53 -1.51 7.76
CA TYR A 25 4.13 -0.58 8.73
C TYR A 25 3.42 0.79 8.73
N ALA A 26 3.02 1.29 7.56
CA ALA A 26 2.25 2.53 7.46
C ALA A 26 0.91 2.42 8.21
N ARG A 27 0.17 1.31 8.03
CA ARG A 27 -1.08 1.07 8.78
C ARG A 27 -0.88 1.08 10.29
N GLU A 28 0.16 0.40 10.77
CA GLU A 28 0.48 0.37 12.20
C GLU A 28 0.79 1.77 12.75
N LEU A 29 1.54 2.59 12.00
CA LEU A 29 1.78 3.99 12.38
C LEU A 29 0.51 4.83 12.38
N LEU A 30 -0.38 4.64 11.39
CA LEU A 30 -1.66 5.35 11.35
C LEU A 30 -2.52 5.02 12.58
N ASP A 31 -2.60 3.75 12.96
CA ASP A 31 -3.33 3.31 14.14
C ASP A 31 -2.73 3.89 15.43
N GLN A 32 -1.40 3.92 15.56
CA GLN A 32 -0.71 4.53 16.70
C GLN A 32 -0.99 6.04 16.81
N VAL A 33 -0.92 6.76 15.70
CA VAL A 33 -1.18 8.21 15.68
C VAL A 33 -2.65 8.50 15.99
N THR A 34 -3.59 7.75 15.42
CA THR A 34 -5.02 7.91 15.74
C THR A 34 -5.28 7.66 17.21
N SER A 35 -4.77 6.57 17.78
CA SER A 35 -4.92 6.25 19.21
C SER A 35 -4.28 7.33 20.11
N GLY A 36 -3.08 7.79 19.76
CA GLY A 36 -2.39 8.86 20.47
C GLY A 36 -3.14 10.19 20.41
N SER A 37 -3.72 10.53 19.25
CA SER A 37 -4.47 11.77 19.06
C SER A 37 -5.73 11.83 19.92
N ALA A 38 -6.47 10.71 20.04
CA ALA A 38 -7.62 10.61 20.93
C ALA A 38 -7.23 10.73 22.41
N THR A 39 -6.03 10.25 22.78
CA THR A 39 -5.49 10.40 24.14
C THR A 39 -5.12 11.85 24.44
N VAL A 40 -4.55 12.57 23.47
CA VAL A 40 -4.17 13.99 23.61
C VAL A 40 -5.39 14.89 23.75
N THR A 41 -6.49 14.59 23.04
CA THR A 41 -7.72 15.38 23.15
C THR A 41 -8.60 14.98 24.32
N ALA A 42 -8.29 13.88 25.02
CA ALA A 42 -9.05 13.44 26.19
C ALA A 42 -8.98 14.49 27.30
N GLY A 43 -10.11 15.17 27.54
CA GLY A 43 -10.21 16.26 28.52
C GLY A 43 -9.68 17.61 28.01
N TRP A 44 -9.27 17.72 26.75
CA TRP A 44 -8.96 18.99 26.10
C TRP A 44 -10.24 19.58 25.49
N ASP A 45 -10.88 20.50 26.19
CA ASP A 45 -12.08 21.19 25.69
C ASP A 45 -11.75 22.49 24.94
N GLY A 46 -12.57 22.81 23.93
CA GLY A 46 -12.57 24.12 23.28
C GLY A 46 -12.44 24.09 21.76
N ALA A 47 -12.28 25.28 21.15
CA ALA A 47 -12.17 25.43 19.70
C ALA A 47 -10.86 24.83 19.13
N ALA A 48 -9.77 24.90 19.90
CA ALA A 48 -8.48 24.36 19.48
C ALA A 48 -8.49 22.82 19.40
N ALA A 49 -9.06 22.14 20.40
CA ALA A 49 -9.23 20.70 20.40
C ALA A 49 -10.07 20.22 19.20
N ARG A 50 -11.23 20.84 18.98
CA ARG A 50 -12.09 20.53 17.81
C ARG A 50 -11.39 20.76 16.47
N SER A 51 -10.56 21.80 16.37
CA SER A 51 -9.75 22.06 15.16
C SER A 51 -8.71 20.97 14.93
N PHE A 52 -8.04 20.52 16.00
CA PHE A 52 -7.09 19.41 15.94
C PHE A 52 -7.79 18.10 15.55
N GLU A 53 -8.91 17.75 16.18
CA GLU A 53 -9.70 16.55 15.84
C GLU A 53 -10.15 16.56 14.37
N ALA A 54 -10.58 17.71 13.86
CA ALA A 54 -10.98 17.86 12.46
C ALA A 54 -9.78 17.76 11.48
N GLN A 55 -8.58 18.13 11.90
CA GLN A 55 -7.36 17.93 11.11
C GLN A 55 -6.93 16.46 11.14
N MET A 56 -7.00 15.81 12.31
CA MET A 56 -6.69 14.39 12.48
C MET A 56 -7.63 13.49 11.67
N ALA A 57 -8.94 13.79 11.68
CA ALA A 57 -9.90 13.05 10.88
C ALA A 57 -9.63 13.17 9.37
N ARG A 58 -9.22 14.35 8.90
CA ARG A 58 -8.84 14.56 7.49
C ARG A 58 -7.56 13.81 7.15
N TRP A 59 -6.53 13.96 7.96
CA TRP A 59 -5.26 13.24 7.79
C TRP A 59 -5.45 11.73 7.78
N GLN A 60 -6.29 11.19 8.66
CA GLN A 60 -6.58 9.76 8.71
C GLN A 60 -7.28 9.27 7.44
N ASN A 61 -8.27 10.03 6.94
CA ASN A 61 -8.94 9.69 5.67
C ASN A 61 -7.97 9.69 4.48
N GLU A 62 -7.14 10.72 4.36
CA GLU A 62 -6.14 10.83 3.28
C GLU A 62 -5.10 9.71 3.36
N SER A 63 -4.63 9.39 4.58
CA SER A 63 -3.64 8.33 4.77
C SER A 63 -4.21 6.94 4.49
N ASN A 64 -5.47 6.68 4.87
CA ASN A 64 -6.16 5.43 4.55
C ASN A 64 -6.37 5.28 3.04
N ALA A 65 -6.67 6.37 2.33
CA ALA A 65 -6.78 6.37 0.88
C ALA A 65 -5.43 6.02 0.23
N MET A 66 -4.33 6.65 0.66
CA MET A 66 -2.98 6.36 0.17
C MET A 66 -2.60 4.88 0.38
N VAL A 67 -2.80 4.35 1.59
CA VAL A 67 -2.52 2.94 1.91
C VAL A 67 -3.34 2.00 1.00
N THR A 68 -4.60 2.34 0.74
CA THR A 68 -5.48 1.57 -0.15
C THR A 68 -4.99 1.61 -1.60
N GLU A 69 -4.52 2.76 -2.08
CA GLU A 69 -3.95 2.89 -3.43
C GLU A 69 -2.68 2.05 -3.60
N VAL A 70 -1.81 2.03 -2.58
CA VAL A 70 -0.59 1.20 -2.60
C VAL A 70 -0.94 -0.29 -2.61
N ASP A 71 -1.89 -0.73 -1.77
CA ASP A 71 -2.37 -2.13 -1.79
C ASP A 71 -2.96 -2.52 -3.15
N ASN A 72 -3.75 -1.63 -3.77
CA ASN A 72 -4.30 -1.85 -5.10
C ASN A 72 -3.19 -1.95 -6.15
N PHE A 73 -2.17 -1.12 -6.06
CA PHE A 73 -1.01 -1.17 -6.95
C PHE A 73 -0.25 -2.50 -6.80
N ILE A 74 0.05 -2.93 -5.57
CA ILE A 74 0.69 -4.22 -5.28
C ILE A 74 -0.13 -5.36 -5.90
N SER A 75 -1.44 -5.35 -5.71
CA SER A 75 -2.35 -6.35 -6.27
C SER A 75 -2.30 -6.40 -7.81
N GLN A 76 -2.34 -5.23 -8.47
CA GLN A 76 -2.26 -5.14 -9.94
C GLN A 76 -0.92 -5.65 -10.48
N VAL A 77 0.20 -5.25 -9.85
CA VAL A 77 1.54 -5.68 -10.28
C VAL A 77 1.73 -7.18 -10.03
N SER A 78 1.25 -7.71 -8.90
CA SER A 78 1.28 -9.15 -8.63
C SER A 78 0.45 -9.94 -9.64
N HIS A 79 -0.71 -9.41 -10.05
CA HIS A 79 -1.54 -10.06 -11.07
C HIS A 79 -0.85 -10.04 -12.43
N ALA A 80 -0.30 -8.91 -12.84
CA ALA A 80 0.47 -8.78 -14.08
C ALA A 80 1.64 -9.76 -14.10
N LYS A 81 2.41 -9.87 -13.00
CA LYS A 81 3.49 -10.85 -12.86
C LYS A 81 2.98 -12.28 -13.09
N GLY A 82 1.90 -12.67 -12.42
CA GLY A 82 1.32 -14.01 -12.58
C GLY A 82 0.90 -14.33 -14.03
N GLN A 83 0.39 -13.34 -14.77
CA GLN A 83 0.08 -13.50 -16.19
C GLN A 83 1.35 -13.68 -17.05
N TYR A 84 2.41 -12.93 -16.78
CA TYR A 84 3.70 -13.08 -17.47
C TYR A 84 4.32 -14.47 -17.22
N ASP A 85 4.31 -14.94 -15.97
CA ASP A 85 4.84 -16.26 -15.60
C ASP A 85 4.07 -17.38 -16.33
N GLN A 86 2.75 -17.28 -16.40
CA GLN A 86 1.89 -18.23 -17.12
C GLN A 86 2.17 -18.21 -18.62
N ALA A 87 2.29 -17.03 -19.23
CA ALA A 87 2.62 -16.90 -20.65
C ALA A 87 4.01 -17.48 -20.97
N GLY A 88 5.00 -17.20 -20.13
CA GLY A 88 6.36 -17.75 -20.26
C GLY A 88 6.39 -19.28 -20.13
N ASN A 89 5.65 -19.84 -19.17
CA ASN A 89 5.54 -21.29 -18.99
C ASN A 89 4.80 -21.96 -20.15
N ALA A 90 3.74 -21.35 -20.69
CA ALA A 90 3.04 -21.85 -21.87
C ALA A 90 3.95 -21.89 -23.11
N LEU A 91 4.77 -20.85 -23.31
CA LEU A 91 5.77 -20.82 -24.38
C LEU A 91 6.82 -21.92 -24.21
N LYS A 92 7.30 -22.18 -22.98
CA LYS A 92 8.24 -23.27 -22.70
C LYS A 92 7.63 -24.66 -22.94
N GLN A 93 6.35 -24.86 -22.61
CA GLN A 93 5.66 -26.14 -22.79
C GLN A 93 5.26 -26.42 -24.24
N GLY A 94 4.95 -25.39 -25.04
CA GLY A 94 4.61 -25.55 -26.46
C GLY A 94 5.80 -25.87 -27.38
N TRP A 95 7.02 -25.89 -26.85
CA TRP A 95 8.26 -26.19 -27.58
C TRP A 95 8.86 -27.58 -27.23
N ILE A 96 8.09 -28.44 -26.55
CA ILE A 96 8.39 -29.86 -26.30
C ILE A 96 7.38 -30.70 -27.09
#